data_AF-A0A812QSB6-F1
#
_entry.id   AF-A0A812QSB6-F1
#
_cell.length_a   1.000
_cell.length_b   1.000
_cell.length_c   1.000
_cell.angle_alpha   90.00
_cell.angle_beta   90.00
_cell.angle_gamma   90.00
#
_symmetry.space_group_name_H-M   'P 1'
#
loop_
_entity.id
_entity.type
_entity.pdbx_description
1 polymer ?
#
loop_
_entity_poly.entity_id
_entity_poly.type
_entity_poly.pdbx_seq_one_letter_code
_entity_poly.pdbx_strand_id
1 'polypeptide(L)'
;MTGPRTNLGAWKREAKGLEAPGVTFGDRFLELGQWRLWAEGQRLILSHQAGTSVKVYQSDGSSAGRRCCNASGSPGALAATAFARPASKMGGVAFGDRFLQIGHFRLGDVDGAHFAISHPDGLSEVHHSDGTLLPSGTSSLTTLGRRLEECQPL
;
A
#
# COMPACT_ATOMS: atom_id res chain seq x y z
N MET A 1 -9.07 18.47 -18.76
CA MET A 1 -9.65 18.73 -17.42
C MET A 1 -8.67 18.19 -16.38
N THR A 2 -7.87 19.06 -15.78
CA THR A 2 -6.77 18.67 -14.88
C THR A 2 -6.98 19.37 -13.54
N GLY A 3 -7.61 18.64 -12.64
CA GLY A 3 -7.86 19.00 -11.24
C GLY A 3 -8.44 17.78 -10.52
N PRO A 4 -8.30 17.69 -9.19
CA PRO A 4 -8.82 16.57 -8.40
C PRO A 4 -10.32 16.41 -8.63
N ARG A 5 -10.78 15.18 -8.84
CA ARG A 5 -12.22 14.91 -9.02
C ARG A 5 -12.94 14.94 -7.69
N THR A 6 -13.75 15.98 -7.46
CA THR A 6 -14.51 16.18 -6.21
C THR A 6 -15.73 15.25 -6.06
N ASN A 7 -16.10 14.53 -7.12
CA ASN A 7 -17.25 13.62 -7.14
C ASN A 7 -16.90 12.15 -6.88
N LEU A 8 -15.63 11.81 -6.69
CA LEU A 8 -15.18 10.42 -6.45
C LEU A 8 -14.73 10.16 -5.00
N GLY A 9 -14.97 11.09 -4.08
CA GLY A 9 -14.63 10.92 -2.67
C GLY A 9 -15.56 9.94 -1.94
N ALA A 10 -14.98 9.01 -1.16
CA ALA A 10 -15.73 8.05 -0.36
C ALA A 10 -16.43 8.66 0.86
N TRP A 11 -16.06 9.88 1.28
CA TRP A 11 -16.62 10.57 2.46
C TRP A 11 -18.12 10.86 2.42
N LYS A 12 -18.75 10.80 1.23
CA LYS A 12 -20.21 10.90 1.08
C LYS A 12 -20.91 9.54 1.22
N ARG A 13 -20.16 8.47 1.49
CA ARG A 13 -20.69 7.11 1.72
C ARG A 13 -20.67 6.85 3.22
N GLU A 14 -21.75 6.26 3.74
CA GLU A 14 -21.82 5.87 5.15
C GLU A 14 -20.76 4.81 5.49
N ALA A 15 -19.95 5.07 6.50
CA ALA A 15 -19.14 4.04 7.14
C ALA A 15 -20.03 3.24 8.07
N LYS A 16 -20.67 2.18 7.56
CA LYS A 16 -21.38 1.24 8.42
C LYS A 16 -20.34 0.38 9.13
N GLY A 17 -20.36 0.38 10.47
CA GLY A 17 -19.51 -0.46 11.33
C GLY A 17 -19.87 -1.94 11.23
N LEU A 18 -19.86 -2.47 10.02
CA LEU A 18 -20.00 -3.88 9.75
C LEU A 18 -18.63 -4.53 9.92
N GLU A 19 -18.64 -5.83 10.22
CA GLU A 19 -17.54 -6.74 9.91
C GLU A 19 -16.98 -6.38 8.52
N ALA A 20 -15.70 -6.61 8.25
CA ALA A 20 -15.08 -6.22 6.99
C ALA A 20 -15.07 -7.39 5.99
N PRO A 21 -16.22 -7.80 5.37
CA PRO A 21 -16.24 -8.92 4.45
C PRO A 21 -15.38 -8.62 3.24
N GLY A 22 -14.55 -9.59 2.87
CA GLY A 22 -13.57 -9.43 1.79
C GLY A 22 -12.33 -8.65 2.20
N VAL A 23 -12.12 -8.35 3.49
CA VAL A 23 -10.83 -7.91 4.00
C VAL A 23 -10.15 -9.06 4.73
N THR A 24 -9.00 -9.51 4.22
CA THR A 24 -8.22 -10.60 4.84
C THR A 24 -6.79 -10.15 5.08
N PHE A 25 -6.24 -10.47 6.25
CA PHE A 25 -4.84 -10.26 6.57
C PHE A 25 -4.06 -11.57 6.42
N GLY A 26 -2.94 -11.53 5.70
CA GLY A 26 -2.02 -12.66 5.56
C GLY A 26 -0.57 -12.29 5.84
N ASP A 27 0.37 -13.18 5.55
CA ASP A 27 1.81 -12.93 5.76
C ASP A 27 2.29 -11.81 4.83
N ARG A 28 2.45 -10.61 5.40
CA ARG A 28 2.83 -9.37 4.71
C ARG A 28 1.93 -9.00 3.54
N PHE A 29 0.65 -9.39 3.56
CA PHE A 29 -0.32 -8.91 2.59
C PHE A 29 -1.67 -8.55 3.21
N LEU A 30 -2.34 -7.58 2.59
CA LEU A 30 -3.74 -7.21 2.80
C LEU A 30 -4.51 -7.58 1.54
N GLU A 31 -5.54 -8.41 1.69
CA GLU A 31 -6.49 -8.73 0.63
C GLU A 31 -7.76 -7.89 0.78
N LEU A 32 -8.24 -7.34 -0.34
CA LEU A 32 -9.45 -6.55 -0.49
C LEU A 32 -10.25 -7.11 -1.67
N GLY A 33 -11.14 -8.06 -1.40
CA GLY A 33 -11.87 -8.82 -2.41
C GLY A 33 -10.91 -9.53 -3.36
N GLN A 34 -10.80 -9.03 -4.58
CA GLN A 34 -9.98 -9.60 -5.65
C GLN A 34 -8.59 -8.94 -5.79
N TRP A 35 -8.24 -8.06 -4.85
CA TRP A 35 -7.02 -7.27 -4.88
C TRP A 35 -6.13 -7.60 -3.69
N ARG A 36 -4.81 -7.54 -3.88
CA ARG A 36 -3.83 -7.66 -2.80
C ARG A 36 -2.82 -6.52 -2.82
N LEU A 37 -2.60 -5.94 -1.64
CA LEU A 37 -1.37 -5.21 -1.32
C LEU A 37 -0.40 -6.19 -0.65
N TRP A 38 0.82 -6.30 -1.16
CA TRP A 38 1.83 -7.20 -0.61
C TRP A 38 3.19 -6.51 -0.50
N ALA A 39 3.87 -6.69 0.63
CA ALA A 39 5.19 -6.14 0.88
C ALA A 39 6.29 -7.20 0.75
N GLU A 40 7.26 -6.94 -0.11
CA GLU A 40 8.44 -7.76 -0.33
C GLU A 40 9.71 -6.90 -0.42
N GLY A 41 10.56 -7.01 0.60
CA GLY A 41 11.80 -6.23 0.66
C GLY A 41 11.51 -4.74 0.49
N GLN A 42 12.08 -4.15 -0.55
CA GLN A 42 11.96 -2.72 -0.89
C GLN A 42 10.75 -2.39 -1.79
N ARG A 43 9.80 -3.31 -1.96
CA ARG A 43 8.64 -3.14 -2.84
C ARG A 43 7.33 -3.36 -2.09
N LEU A 44 6.38 -2.48 -2.32
CA LEU A 44 4.97 -2.70 -2.04
C LEU A 44 4.24 -2.83 -3.38
N ILE A 45 3.49 -3.90 -3.55
CA ILE A 45 2.89 -4.28 -4.83
C ILE A 45 1.38 -4.30 -4.68
N LEU A 46 0.68 -3.59 -5.58
CA LEU A 46 -0.76 -3.68 -5.76
C LEU A 46 -1.06 -4.59 -6.94
N SER A 47 -1.80 -5.67 -6.70
CA SER A 47 -2.08 -6.72 -7.68
C SER A 47 -3.54 -7.16 -7.68
N HIS A 48 -4.00 -7.69 -8.81
CA HIS A 48 -5.33 -8.26 -9.01
C HIS A 48 -5.24 -9.79 -9.15
N GLN A 49 -6.27 -10.51 -8.72
CA GLN A 49 -6.34 -11.98 -8.77
C GLN A 49 -6.13 -12.57 -10.18
N ALA A 50 -6.36 -11.78 -11.23
CA ALA A 50 -6.09 -12.17 -12.62
C ALA A 50 -4.59 -12.31 -12.94
N GLY A 51 -3.70 -12.13 -11.94
CA GLY A 51 -2.25 -12.27 -12.08
C GLY A 51 -1.51 -10.99 -12.46
N THR A 52 -2.22 -9.85 -12.58
CA THR A 52 -1.61 -8.58 -13.00
C THR A 52 -1.21 -7.74 -11.80
N SER A 53 0.05 -7.31 -11.75
CA SER A 53 0.49 -6.22 -10.87
C SER A 53 0.26 -4.88 -11.56
N VAL A 54 -0.51 -3.99 -10.93
CA VAL A 54 -0.92 -2.72 -11.54
C VAL A 54 -0.10 -1.53 -11.07
N LYS A 55 0.49 -1.60 -9.87
CA LYS A 55 1.40 -0.59 -9.34
C LYS A 55 2.42 -1.23 -8.40
N VAL A 56 3.67 -0.80 -8.53
CA VAL A 56 4.76 -1.14 -7.62
C VAL A 56 5.28 0.15 -7.02
N TYR A 57 5.22 0.25 -5.69
CA TYR A 57 5.82 1.34 -4.92
C TYR A 57 7.21 0.88 -4.47
N GLN A 58 8.24 1.60 -4.90
CA GLN A 58 9.61 1.37 -4.42
C GLN A 58 9.80 2.11 -3.09
N SER A 59 10.61 1.54 -2.20
CA SER A 59 10.88 2.12 -0.88
C SER A 59 11.46 3.53 -0.94
N ASP A 60 12.27 3.82 -1.96
CA ASP A 60 12.90 5.12 -2.18
C ASP A 60 12.04 6.08 -3.02
N GLY A 61 10.83 5.66 -3.40
CA GLY A 61 9.94 6.43 -4.26
C GLY A 61 10.46 6.64 -5.67
N SER A 62 11.49 5.89 -6.08
CA SER A 62 11.83 5.78 -7.48
C SER A 62 10.63 5.17 -8.20
N SER A 63 10.20 5.81 -9.30
CA SER A 63 9.47 5.04 -10.29
C SER A 63 10.48 4.01 -10.78
N ALA A 64 10.21 2.72 -10.59
CA ALA A 64 10.84 1.73 -11.44
C ALA A 64 10.59 2.24 -12.85
N GLY A 65 11.64 2.79 -13.49
CA GLY A 65 11.49 3.47 -14.77
C GLY A 65 10.69 2.55 -15.68
N ARG A 66 9.92 3.11 -16.61
CA ARG A 66 9.22 2.35 -17.66
C ARG A 66 10.24 1.57 -18.54
N ARG A 67 10.95 0.60 -17.99
CA ARG A 67 11.15 -0.68 -18.62
C ARG A 67 9.88 -1.43 -18.32
N CYS A 68 8.89 -1.18 -19.17
CA CYS A 68 7.90 -2.19 -19.48
C CYS A 68 8.65 -3.52 -19.50
N CYS A 69 8.28 -4.44 -18.61
CA CYS A 69 8.14 -5.86 -18.90
C CYS A 69 8.55 -6.20 -20.33
N ASN A 70 9.87 -6.32 -20.57
CA ASN A 70 10.60 -6.68 -21.79
C ASN A 70 12.11 -6.46 -21.56
N ALA A 71 12.65 -6.80 -20.38
CA ALA A 71 14.05 -7.15 -20.29
C ALA A 71 14.15 -8.60 -20.80
N SER A 72 14.49 -8.72 -22.09
CA SER A 72 14.98 -9.93 -22.78
C SER A 72 14.82 -11.25 -22.03
N GLY A 73 13.78 -12.01 -22.39
CA GLY A 73 13.80 -13.47 -22.39
C GLY A 73 13.77 -14.16 -21.03
N SER A 74 12.59 -14.21 -20.40
CA SER A 74 12.12 -15.38 -19.63
C SER A 74 10.64 -15.21 -19.27
N PRO A 75 9.71 -16.05 -19.77
CA PRO A 75 8.27 -16.00 -19.45
C PRO A 75 7.91 -16.37 -17.99
N GLY A 76 8.86 -16.32 -17.05
CA GLY A 76 8.70 -16.85 -15.69
C GLY A 76 8.89 -15.84 -14.55
N ALA A 77 9.35 -14.61 -14.81
CA ALA A 77 9.74 -13.68 -13.74
C ALA A 77 8.62 -12.74 -13.25
N LEU A 78 7.48 -12.69 -13.95
CA LEU A 78 6.29 -11.92 -13.53
C LEU A 78 5.26 -12.79 -12.77
N ALA A 79 5.55 -14.09 -12.61
CA ALA A 79 4.67 -15.06 -11.96
C ALA A 79 4.94 -15.21 -10.45
N ALA A 80 5.83 -14.40 -9.85
CA ALA A 80 5.88 -14.22 -8.40
C ALA A 80 4.73 -13.29 -7.98
N THR A 81 3.50 -13.71 -8.25
CA THR A 81 2.30 -12.97 -7.88
C THR A 81 2.12 -13.10 -6.38
N ALA A 82 1.63 -12.03 -5.72
CA ALA A 82 1.21 -12.06 -4.32
C ALA A 82 0.19 -13.18 -3.99
N PHE A 83 -0.31 -13.88 -5.00
CA PHE A 83 -1.24 -15.01 -4.91
C PHE A 83 -0.56 -16.37 -4.70
N ALA A 84 0.74 -16.51 -4.99
CA ALA A 84 1.44 -17.80 -4.87
C ALA A 84 1.82 -18.18 -3.43
N ARG A 85 1.63 -17.30 -2.44
CA ARG A 85 2.03 -17.56 -1.05
C ARG A 85 0.83 -18.02 -0.21
N PRO A 86 0.86 -19.26 0.34
CA PRO A 86 -0.16 -19.68 1.30
C PRO A 86 -0.06 -18.81 2.56
N ALA A 87 -1.22 -18.40 3.09
CA ALA A 87 -1.32 -17.68 4.35
C ALA A 87 -0.84 -18.59 5.50
N SER A 88 0.46 -18.57 5.81
CA SER A 88 1.03 -19.33 6.91
C SER A 88 1.77 -18.38 7.84
N LYS A 89 1.34 -18.43 9.11
CA LYS A 89 1.73 -17.59 10.26
C LYS A 89 1.51 -16.09 10.02
N MET A 90 0.45 -15.55 10.64
CA MET A 90 0.14 -14.12 10.68
C MET A 90 1.36 -13.32 11.15
N GLY A 91 2.10 -12.75 10.21
CA GLY A 91 3.33 -12.02 10.46
C GLY A 91 3.43 -10.87 9.48
N GLY A 92 3.79 -9.69 9.97
CA GLY A 92 4.07 -8.55 9.11
C GLY A 92 2.83 -7.84 8.54
N VAL A 93 1.65 -7.99 9.13
CA VAL A 93 0.62 -6.94 9.07
C VAL A 93 0.33 -6.48 10.48
N ALA A 94 0.36 -5.17 10.70
CA ALA A 94 0.09 -4.51 11.97
C ALA A 94 -0.57 -3.16 11.72
N PHE A 95 -1.01 -2.47 12.76
CA PHE A 95 -1.55 -1.12 12.66
C PHE A 95 -1.13 -0.26 13.84
N GLY A 96 -1.46 1.01 13.79
CA GLY A 96 -1.41 1.94 14.90
C GLY A 96 -2.30 3.15 14.59
N ASP A 97 -2.18 4.23 15.36
CA ASP A 97 -2.99 5.43 15.17
C ASP A 97 -2.96 5.95 13.72
N ARG A 98 -4.07 5.72 13.00
CA ARG A 98 -4.34 6.13 11.62
C ARG A 98 -3.36 5.59 10.57
N PHE A 99 -2.72 4.45 10.81
CA PHE A 99 -1.90 3.78 9.79
C PHE A 99 -1.97 2.26 9.84
N LEU A 100 -1.75 1.65 8.68
CA LEU A 100 -1.53 0.22 8.48
C LEU A 100 -0.05 -0.02 8.16
N GLN A 101 0.53 -1.08 8.71
CA GLN A 101 1.85 -1.57 8.38
C GLN A 101 1.76 -2.93 7.66
N ILE A 102 2.44 -3.07 6.52
CA ILE A 102 2.59 -4.33 5.78
C ILE A 102 4.08 -4.54 5.50
N GLY A 103 4.67 -5.60 6.05
CA GLY A 103 6.12 -5.77 6.13
C GLY A 103 6.74 -4.56 6.86
N HIS A 104 7.60 -3.85 6.15
CA HIS A 104 8.20 -2.59 6.61
C HIS A 104 7.51 -1.35 6.05
N PHE A 105 6.54 -1.49 5.14
CA PHE A 105 5.81 -0.36 4.59
C PHE A 105 4.73 0.11 5.57
N ARG A 106 4.57 1.43 5.71
CA ARG A 106 3.44 2.05 6.38
C ARG A 106 2.63 2.88 5.40
N LEU A 107 1.32 2.75 5.49
CA LEU A 107 0.33 3.51 4.74
C LEU A 107 -0.60 4.18 5.74
N GLY A 108 -0.74 5.51 5.69
CA GLY A 108 -1.63 6.15 6.65
C GLY A 108 -1.66 7.67 6.58
N ASP A 109 -2.52 8.22 7.44
CA ASP A 109 -2.72 9.64 7.64
C ASP A 109 -1.65 10.21 8.60
N VAL A 110 -0.91 11.21 8.11
CA VAL A 110 0.15 11.87 8.88
C VAL A 110 -0.44 12.96 9.79
N ASP A 111 -1.24 13.88 9.27
CA ASP A 111 -1.63 15.11 9.97
C ASP A 111 -3.05 15.60 9.64
N GLY A 112 -3.86 14.75 9.00
CA GLY A 112 -5.18 15.09 8.48
C GLY A 112 -5.15 15.68 7.06
N ALA A 113 -3.99 16.15 6.59
CA ALA A 113 -3.81 16.73 5.26
C ALA A 113 -2.97 15.85 4.32
N HIS A 114 -2.14 14.95 4.86
CA HIS A 114 -1.22 14.11 4.07
C HIS A 114 -1.45 12.62 4.29
N PHE A 115 -1.66 11.88 3.20
CA PHE A 115 -1.62 10.42 3.19
C PHE A 115 -0.28 9.95 2.61
N ALA A 116 0.48 9.17 3.39
CA ALA A 116 1.84 8.77 3.04
C ALA A 116 1.98 7.25 2.89
N ILE A 117 2.81 6.84 1.93
CA ILE A 117 3.34 5.49 1.78
C ILE A 117 4.84 5.56 2.04
N SER A 118 5.30 4.93 3.12
CA SER A 118 6.68 5.07 3.61
C SER A 118 7.32 3.72 3.91
N HIS A 119 8.64 3.66 3.84
CA HIS A 119 9.49 2.53 4.20
C HIS A 119 10.68 3.03 5.04
N PRO A 120 11.29 2.24 5.94
CA PRO A 120 12.48 2.66 6.70
C PRO A 120 13.62 3.22 5.83
N ASP A 121 13.78 2.68 4.62
CA ASP A 121 14.79 3.12 3.65
C ASP A 121 14.41 4.38 2.86
N GLY A 122 13.17 4.88 2.96
CA GLY A 122 12.73 6.04 2.18
C GLY A 122 11.22 6.30 2.12
N LEU A 123 10.87 7.38 1.43
CA LEU A 123 9.48 7.79 1.24
C LEU A 123 9.02 7.45 -0.18
N SER A 124 8.05 6.54 -0.30
CA SER A 124 7.54 6.11 -1.60
C SER A 124 6.68 7.17 -2.27
N GLU A 125 5.65 7.67 -1.57
CA GLU A 125 4.65 8.57 -2.15
C GLU A 125 3.90 9.33 -1.04
N VAL A 126 3.55 10.60 -1.28
CA VAL A 126 2.70 11.39 -0.39
C VAL A 126 1.62 12.12 -1.19
N HIS A 127 0.37 11.90 -0.82
CA HIS A 127 -0.79 12.57 -1.38
C HIS A 127 -1.26 13.65 -0.41
N HIS A 128 -1.36 14.88 -0.89
CA HIS A 128 -2.00 15.96 -0.14
C HIS A 128 -3.52 15.94 -0.34
N SER A 129 -4.24 16.49 0.63
CA SER A 129 -5.72 16.52 0.66
C SER A 129 -6.34 17.28 -0.51
N ASP A 130 -5.59 18.20 -1.13
CA ASP A 130 -5.98 18.88 -2.37
C ASP A 130 -5.73 18.05 -3.64
N GLY A 131 -5.34 16.78 -3.51
CA GLY A 131 -5.07 15.87 -4.62
C GLY A 131 -3.69 16.00 -5.28
N THR A 132 -2.82 16.88 -4.77
CA THR A 132 -1.44 17.01 -5.25
C THR A 132 -0.59 15.84 -4.78
N LEU A 133 0.26 15.34 -5.68
CA LEU A 133 1.28 14.36 -5.33
C LEU A 133 2.59 15.09 -5.02
N LEU A 134 3.14 14.85 -3.83
CA LEU A 134 4.43 15.41 -3.45
C LEU A 134 5.56 14.51 -3.97
N PRO A 135 6.71 15.10 -4.36
CA PRO A 135 7.88 14.34 -4.77
C PRO A 135 8.39 13.43 -3.64
N SER A 136 8.80 12.22 -4.00
CA SER A 136 9.57 11.34 -3.11
C SER A 136 10.92 11.98 -2.78
N GLY A 137 11.33 11.95 -1.51
CA GLY A 137 12.69 12.30 -1.08
C GLY A 137 12.91 13.62 -0.34
N THR A 138 11.89 14.46 -0.09
CA THR A 138 12.09 15.78 0.54
C THR A 138 11.25 16.08 1.78
N SER A 139 10.49 15.12 2.31
CA SER A 139 9.61 15.42 3.44
C SER A 139 9.70 14.37 4.56
N SER A 140 9.65 14.85 5.80
CA SER A 140 9.46 14.05 7.02
C SER A 140 8.00 13.61 7.21
N LEU A 141 7.19 13.65 6.14
CA LEU A 141 5.76 13.35 6.16
C LEU A 141 5.55 11.84 6.13
N THR A 142 5.75 11.23 7.29
CA THR A 142 5.63 9.80 7.47
C THR A 142 5.00 9.44 8.81
N THR A 143 4.42 8.25 8.88
CA THR A 143 3.97 7.62 10.12
C THR A 143 5.04 6.72 10.73
N LEU A 144 6.22 6.60 10.10
CA LEU A 144 7.37 5.90 10.69
C LEU A 144 7.73 6.52 12.05
N GLY A 145 8.07 5.68 13.02
CA GLY A 145 8.32 6.08 14.41
C GLY A 145 7.07 6.10 15.30
N ARG A 146 5.85 6.10 14.74
CA ARG A 146 4.63 5.87 15.54
C ARG A 146 4.58 4.46 16.08
N ARG A 147 4.02 4.30 17.28
CA ARG A 147 3.89 3.02 17.96
C ARG A 147 2.93 2.10 17.19
N LEU A 148 3.26 0.81 17.13
CA LEU A 148 2.30 -0.21 16.72
C LEU A 148 1.32 -0.46 17.85
N GLU A 149 0.04 -0.57 17.50
CA GLU A 149 -1.01 -0.96 18.43
C GLU A 149 -1.33 -2.44 18.23
N GLU A 150 -1.65 -3.09 19.34
CA GLU A 150 -2.14 -4.45 19.30
C GLU A 150 -3.57 -4.45 18.78
N CYS A 151 -3.96 -5.52 18.09
CA CYS A 151 -5.36 -5.72 17.74
C CYS A 151 -6.19 -5.81 19.02
N GLN A 152 -6.86 -4.71 19.38
CA GLN A 152 -7.90 -4.77 20.38
C GLN A 152 -9.12 -5.45 19.72
N PRO A 153 -9.61 -6.58 20.27
CA PRO A 153 -10.89 -7.11 19.83
C PRO A 153 -11.97 -6.07 20.13
N LEU A 154 -12.86 -5.87 19.15
CA LEU A 154 -14.07 -5.05 19.29
C LEU A 154 -15.05 -5.66 20.31
#